data_AF-A0A7S4K649-F1
#
_entry.id   AF-A0A7S4K649-F1
#
_cell.length_a   1.000
_cell.length_b   1.000
_cell.length_c   1.000
_cell.angle_alpha   90.00
_cell.angle_beta   90.00
_cell.angle_gamma   90.00
#
_symmetry.space_group_name_H-M   'P 1'
#
loop_
_entity.id
_entity.type
_entity.pdbx_description
1 polymer ?
#
loop_
_entity_poly.entity_id
_entity_poly.type
_entity_poly.pdbx_seq_one_letter_code
_entity_poly.pdbx_strand_id
1 'polypeptide(L)'
;RSWVFLRPSPQVSSTRVGPRDLVITDDTRHHPHPPPNAHAMNQFSPALNRLTVINIVDNETDGMSSACACLQPKKIPQEGEVSTYESEILRNVLSDAKFNMERCCNAAHGLSLLLIAEYTDNDGNEQVRQLLFDAGPEPEVWQVNARRLGIELADIDAVALSHFHIDHTWGLRSAVPDICKARQSHKQPCNTDTHGIHQCELVKPGREALIVDLHSSQIVTRGFKLPQGDIVPMTPDNPTFEELESYGANVELHDAGHTLCDGGFYISGGIPRRTTYETGLPGHFSKDDSGN
;
A
#
# COMPACT_ATOMS: atom_id res chain seq x y z
N ARG A 1 -5.99 -4.89 -12.34
CA ARG A 1 -5.51 -3.58 -11.84
C ARG A 1 -6.61 -3.01 -10.98
N SER A 2 -6.26 -2.59 -9.78
CA SER A 2 -7.10 -1.91 -8.81
C SER A 2 -6.42 -0.59 -8.47
N TRP A 3 -7.21 0.46 -8.31
CA TRP A 3 -6.75 1.77 -7.85
C TRP A 3 -7.27 2.02 -6.44
N VAL A 4 -6.46 2.72 -5.64
CA VAL A 4 -6.91 3.21 -4.33
C VAL A 4 -7.36 4.64 -4.50
N PHE A 5 -8.59 4.89 -4.09
CA PHE A 5 -9.21 6.19 -4.10
C PHE A 5 -9.39 6.70 -2.70
N LEU A 6 -9.13 8.00 -2.56
CA LEU A 6 -9.15 8.71 -1.29
C LEU A 6 -9.93 10.01 -1.47
N ARG A 7 -10.92 10.24 -0.60
CA ARG A 7 -11.79 11.43 -0.66
C ARG A 7 -11.16 12.58 0.16
N PRO A 8 -10.81 13.72 -0.46
CA PRO A 8 -10.28 14.88 0.27
C PRO A 8 -11.36 15.55 1.12
N SER A 9 -10.97 16.18 2.23
CA SER A 9 -11.89 17.01 3.02
C SER A 9 -12.36 18.26 2.26
N PRO A 10 -13.65 18.63 2.35
CA PRO A 10 -14.17 19.86 1.80
C PRO A 10 -14.02 21.03 2.79
N GLN A 11 -12.88 21.73 2.81
CA GLN A 11 -12.77 23.12 3.33
C GLN A 11 -11.72 23.86 2.47
N VAL A 12 -11.89 25.06 1.89
CA VAL A 12 -12.64 26.28 2.25
C VAL A 12 -13.24 26.92 0.97
N SER A 13 -14.35 27.64 1.12
CA SER A 13 -14.99 28.42 0.06
C SER A 13 -14.03 29.40 -0.63
N SER A 14 -13.79 29.25 -1.93
CA SER A 14 -13.97 30.34 -2.90
C SER A 14 -13.85 29.82 -4.35
N THR A 15 -14.90 30.07 -5.12
CA THR A 15 -14.93 30.13 -6.59
C THR A 15 -14.22 29.02 -7.39
N ARG A 16 -15.03 28.04 -7.81
CA ARG A 16 -14.85 27.17 -9.00
C ARG A 16 -13.57 26.31 -9.06
N VAL A 17 -13.46 25.27 -8.24
CA VAL A 17 -12.98 23.92 -8.63
C VAL A 17 -13.62 22.94 -7.63
N GLY A 18 -14.28 21.87 -8.09
CA GLY A 18 -14.86 20.85 -7.20
C GLY A 18 -13.78 20.06 -6.42
N PRO A 19 -14.16 19.23 -5.43
CA PRO A 19 -13.20 18.41 -4.69
C PRO A 19 -12.41 17.53 -5.67
N ARG A 20 -11.07 17.65 -5.65
CA ARG A 20 -10.18 16.84 -6.49
C ARG A 20 -9.87 15.57 -5.74
N ASP A 21 -10.57 14.48 -6.04
CA ASP A 21 -10.30 13.16 -5.48
C ASP A 21 -8.81 12.78 -5.64
N LEU A 22 -8.20 12.26 -4.58
CA LEU A 22 -6.81 11.80 -4.63
C LEU A 22 -6.81 10.34 -5.07
N VAL A 23 -6.14 10.07 -6.20
CA VAL A 23 -6.04 8.74 -6.80
C VAL A 23 -4.61 8.25 -6.66
N ILE A 24 -4.42 7.12 -5.97
CA ILE A 24 -3.13 6.44 -5.89
C ILE A 24 -3.21 5.22 -6.80
N THR A 25 -2.33 5.24 -7.80
CA THR A 25 -2.26 4.24 -8.87
C THR A 25 -0.80 4.04 -9.24
N ASP A 26 -0.46 2.80 -9.59
CA ASP A 26 0.83 2.41 -10.14
C ASP A 26 1.00 2.84 -11.62
N ASP A 27 -0.06 3.33 -12.29
CA ASP A 27 0.05 3.92 -13.63
C ASP A 27 -0.12 5.45 -13.56
N THR A 28 0.93 6.19 -13.95
CA THR A 28 0.98 7.66 -13.95
C THR A 28 0.32 8.31 -15.17
N ARG A 29 -0.24 7.52 -16.10
CA ARG A 29 -0.68 8.04 -17.40
C ARG A 29 -2.16 8.43 -17.43
N HIS A 30 -2.45 9.51 -18.16
CA HIS A 30 -3.79 10.04 -18.40
C HIS A 30 -4.72 8.95 -18.94
N HIS A 31 -5.59 8.41 -18.09
CA HIS A 31 -6.70 7.59 -18.51
C HIS A 31 -7.82 8.51 -19.03
N PRO A 32 -8.34 8.28 -20.26
CA PRO A 32 -9.44 9.09 -20.82
C PRO A 32 -10.81 8.77 -20.20
N HIS A 33 -10.86 7.89 -19.19
CA HIS A 33 -12.08 7.51 -18.50
C HIS A 33 -12.11 8.14 -17.11
N PRO A 34 -13.26 8.70 -16.69
CA PRO A 34 -13.39 9.20 -15.33
C PRO A 34 -13.16 8.07 -14.33
N PRO A 35 -12.65 8.38 -13.12
CA PRO A 35 -12.60 7.42 -12.03
C PRO A 35 -14.00 6.80 -11.80
N PRO A 36 -14.08 5.60 -11.19
CA PRO A 36 -15.36 4.95 -10.90
C PRO A 36 -16.29 5.95 -10.23
N ASN A 37 -17.56 5.96 -10.65
CA ASN A 37 -18.65 6.86 -10.24
C ASN A 37 -18.30 7.71 -9.00
N ALA A 38 -17.98 8.99 -9.18
CA ALA A 38 -17.78 9.95 -8.07
C ALA A 38 -18.97 9.96 -7.07
N HIS A 39 -20.15 9.48 -7.50
CA HIS A 39 -21.29 9.20 -6.62
C HIS A 39 -21.04 8.11 -5.58
N ALA A 40 -20.35 7.02 -5.92
CA ALA A 40 -20.01 5.96 -4.96
C ALA A 40 -18.99 6.47 -3.94
N MET A 41 -17.91 7.11 -4.37
CA MET A 41 -16.91 7.67 -3.45
C MET A 41 -17.50 8.69 -2.46
N ASN A 42 -18.42 9.54 -2.93
CA ASN A 42 -19.13 10.50 -2.07
C ASN A 42 -20.08 9.85 -1.05
N GLN A 43 -20.54 8.62 -1.30
CA GLN A 43 -21.42 7.87 -0.41
C GLN A 43 -20.65 7.03 0.63
N PHE A 44 -19.45 6.56 0.31
CA PHE A 44 -18.81 5.49 1.08
C PHE A 44 -17.57 5.90 1.88
N SER A 45 -16.86 6.98 1.52
CA SER A 45 -15.66 7.41 2.26
C SER A 45 -15.85 8.76 2.97
N PRO A 46 -15.42 8.87 4.24
CA PRO A 46 -15.38 10.12 4.97
C PRO A 46 -14.36 11.09 4.34
N ALA A 47 -14.52 12.36 4.67
CA ALA A 47 -13.59 13.41 4.29
C ALA A 47 -12.23 13.19 4.98
N LEU A 48 -11.16 13.02 4.20
CA LEU A 48 -9.80 12.91 4.75
C LEU A 48 -9.32 14.24 5.31
N ASN A 49 -8.86 14.20 6.55
CA ASN A 49 -8.16 15.31 7.20
C ASN A 49 -6.70 15.34 6.74
N ARG A 50 -6.05 14.16 6.66
CA ARG A 50 -4.66 14.03 6.24
C ARG A 50 -4.40 12.65 5.61
N LEU A 51 -3.56 12.63 4.58
CA LEU A 51 -2.96 11.41 4.06
C LEU A 51 -1.44 11.50 4.21
N THR A 52 -0.85 10.47 4.80
CA THR A 52 0.59 10.21 4.67
C THR A 52 0.81 9.05 3.71
N VAL A 53 1.75 9.22 2.79
CA VAL A 53 2.22 8.14 1.90
C VAL A 53 3.69 7.90 2.24
N ILE A 54 4.00 6.69 2.69
CA ILE A 54 5.36 6.24 2.92
C ILE A 54 5.73 5.29 1.78
N ASN A 55 6.78 5.64 1.04
CA ASN A 55 7.31 4.79 -0.01
C ASN A 55 8.26 3.75 0.62
N ILE A 56 7.83 2.49 0.64
CA ILE A 56 8.63 1.38 1.20
C ILE A 56 9.54 0.82 0.12
N VAL A 57 9.02 0.61 -1.09
CA VAL A 57 9.78 0.12 -2.25
C VAL A 57 9.38 0.89 -3.49
N ASP A 58 10.38 1.37 -4.20
CA ASP A 58 10.28 2.00 -5.51
C ASP A 58 11.50 1.61 -6.34
N ASN A 59 11.41 1.86 -7.64
CA ASN A 59 12.47 1.64 -8.62
C ASN A 59 13.73 2.46 -8.31
N GLU A 60 13.58 3.57 -7.58
CA GLU A 60 14.67 4.48 -7.25
C GLU A 60 14.62 4.91 -5.79
N THR A 61 15.78 4.93 -5.13
CA THR A 61 16.00 5.60 -3.85
C THR A 61 16.73 6.91 -4.13
N ASP A 62 15.98 8.00 -4.31
CA ASP A 62 16.56 9.33 -4.50
C ASP A 62 16.20 10.25 -3.33
N GLY A 63 16.99 10.17 -2.27
CA GLY A 63 16.83 11.04 -1.12
C GLY A 63 17.65 12.34 -1.16
N MET A 64 18.38 12.59 -2.25
CA MET A 64 19.17 13.82 -2.45
C MET A 64 18.52 14.79 -3.44
N SER A 65 17.62 14.33 -4.30
CA SER A 65 16.88 15.21 -5.18
C SER A 65 15.91 16.10 -4.44
N SER A 66 15.80 17.33 -4.94
CA SER A 66 14.73 18.23 -4.55
C SER A 66 13.40 17.67 -5.06
N ALA A 67 12.35 17.68 -4.24
CA ALA A 67 11.02 17.33 -4.70
C ALA A 67 10.69 18.09 -6.00
N CYS A 68 10.07 17.43 -6.98
CA CYS A 68 9.57 18.04 -8.22
C CYS A 68 8.82 19.33 -7.89
N ALA A 69 8.94 20.40 -8.69
CA ALA A 69 8.16 21.63 -8.49
C ALA A 69 6.62 21.40 -8.42
N CYS A 70 6.16 20.27 -8.96
CA CYS A 70 4.79 19.77 -8.89
C CYS A 70 4.40 19.15 -7.54
N LEU A 71 5.37 18.64 -6.78
CA LEU A 71 5.26 18.08 -5.43
C LEU A 71 5.80 19.04 -4.36
N GLN A 72 6.48 20.11 -4.76
CA GLN A 72 6.80 21.21 -3.86
C GLN A 72 5.47 21.86 -3.45
N PRO A 73 5.17 21.96 -2.14
CA PRO A 73 4.03 22.74 -1.70
C PRO A 73 4.11 24.10 -2.38
N LYS A 74 2.98 24.56 -2.94
CA LYS A 74 2.92 25.86 -3.61
C LYS A 74 3.64 26.88 -2.73
N LYS A 75 4.54 27.68 -3.31
CA LYS A 75 5.26 28.77 -2.62
C LYS A 75 4.34 29.77 -1.90
N ILE A 76 3.04 29.68 -2.10
CA ILE A 76 2.01 30.38 -1.34
C ILE A 76 1.06 29.29 -0.81
N PRO A 77 1.19 28.89 0.46
CA PRO A 77 0.16 28.09 1.14
C PRO A 77 -1.14 28.88 1.08
N GLN A 78 -2.25 28.23 0.70
CA GLN A 78 -3.54 28.69 1.20
C GLN A 78 -3.58 28.36 2.69
N GLU A 79 -4.16 29.23 3.53
CA GLU A 79 -4.28 28.96 4.96
C GLU A 79 -4.84 27.56 5.19
N GLY A 80 -4.05 26.68 5.83
CA GLY A 80 -4.47 25.32 6.21
C GLY A 80 -3.88 24.16 5.40
N GLU A 81 -3.26 24.38 4.22
CA GLU A 81 -2.67 23.30 3.42
C GLU A 81 -1.14 23.36 3.38
N VAL A 82 -0.47 22.36 3.98
CA VAL A 82 0.97 22.14 3.81
C VAL A 82 1.20 20.68 3.39
N SER A 83 1.37 20.43 2.10
CA SER A 83 1.93 19.16 1.63
C SER A 83 3.43 19.16 1.93
N THR A 84 3.88 18.40 2.94
CA THR A 84 5.29 18.27 3.29
C THR A 84 5.89 17.03 2.66
N TYR A 85 7.08 17.17 2.06
CA TYR A 85 7.92 16.04 1.65
C TYR A 85 9.11 15.93 2.60
N GLU A 86 9.35 14.73 3.12
CA GLU A 86 10.51 14.39 3.94
C GLU A 86 11.25 13.24 3.24
N SER A 87 12.53 13.43 2.91
CA SER A 87 13.33 12.35 2.31
C SER A 87 13.83 11.38 3.38
N GLU A 88 13.99 10.12 3.01
CA GLU A 88 14.60 9.09 3.87
C GLU A 88 16.00 9.49 4.36
N ILE A 89 16.73 10.29 3.55
CA ILE A 89 18.06 10.77 3.90
C ILE A 89 17.98 11.69 5.11
N LEU A 90 17.04 12.64 5.09
CA LEU A 90 16.82 13.55 6.22
C LEU A 90 16.31 12.82 7.46
N ARG A 91 15.38 11.87 7.27
CA ARG A 91 14.71 11.18 8.37
C ARG A 91 15.60 10.14 9.07
N ASN A 92 16.30 9.33 8.28
CA ASN A 92 16.93 8.09 8.77
C ASN A 92 18.46 8.11 8.67
N VAL A 93 19.01 8.71 7.61
CA VAL A 93 20.45 8.65 7.30
C VAL A 93 21.23 9.77 7.98
N LEU A 94 20.65 10.96 8.02
CA LEU A 94 21.17 12.13 8.70
C LEU A 94 20.64 12.20 10.13
N SER A 95 21.53 12.52 11.04
CA SER A 95 21.24 12.93 12.42
C SER A 95 22.14 14.09 12.76
N ASP A 96 21.87 14.79 13.86
CA ASP A 96 22.64 15.96 14.32
C ASP A 96 24.17 15.72 14.41
N ALA A 97 24.62 14.46 14.45
CA ALA A 97 26.03 14.10 14.61
C ALA A 97 26.62 13.12 13.58
N LYS A 98 25.81 12.45 12.73
CA LYS A 98 26.30 11.37 11.84
C LYS A 98 25.49 11.21 10.56
N PHE A 99 26.21 10.83 9.49
CA PHE A 99 25.67 10.31 8.23
C PHE A 99 25.89 8.79 8.18
N ASN A 100 24.83 7.99 8.27
CA ASN A 100 24.92 6.53 8.31
C ASN A 100 24.21 5.86 7.12
N MET A 101 24.99 5.49 6.10
CA MET A 101 24.50 4.84 4.88
C MET A 101 23.86 3.47 5.12
N GLU A 102 24.12 2.79 6.26
CA GLU A 102 23.46 1.52 6.59
C GLU A 102 21.95 1.68 6.83
N ARG A 103 21.48 2.93 6.98
CA ARG A 103 20.07 3.31 7.16
C ARG A 103 19.36 3.74 5.87
N CYS A 104 20.05 3.81 4.73
CA CYS A 104 19.41 4.06 3.43
C CYS A 104 18.45 2.92 3.07
N CYS A 105 17.31 3.20 2.47
CA CYS A 105 16.46 2.13 1.91
C CYS A 105 17.14 1.52 0.67
N ASN A 106 16.68 0.32 0.28
CA ASN A 106 17.08 -0.31 -0.97
C ASN A 106 16.04 -0.01 -2.07
N ALA A 107 16.50 0.34 -3.26
CA ALA A 107 15.66 0.42 -4.45
C ALA A 107 15.47 -0.97 -5.07
N ALA A 108 14.30 -1.25 -5.63
CA ALA A 108 14.04 -2.48 -6.38
C ALA A 108 12.92 -2.24 -7.41
N HIS A 109 12.95 -2.95 -8.53
CA HIS A 109 11.94 -2.77 -9.58
C HIS A 109 10.57 -3.28 -9.11
N GLY A 110 9.71 -2.38 -8.68
CA GLY A 110 8.39 -2.69 -8.11
C GLY A 110 7.89 -1.59 -7.18
N LEU A 111 6.74 -1.82 -6.57
CA LEU A 111 6.07 -0.82 -5.73
C LEU A 111 5.65 -1.42 -4.39
N SER A 112 5.82 -0.65 -3.31
CA SER A 112 5.15 -0.89 -2.03
C SER A 112 4.98 0.43 -1.29
N LEU A 113 3.74 0.76 -0.95
CA LEU A 113 3.37 2.00 -0.28
C LEU A 113 2.63 1.70 1.03
N LEU A 114 2.96 2.40 2.10
CA LEU A 114 2.11 2.46 3.28
C LEU A 114 1.30 3.76 3.27
N LEU A 115 -0.01 3.62 3.19
CA LEU A 115 -0.97 4.72 3.18
C LEU A 115 -1.56 4.87 4.57
N ILE A 116 -1.46 6.07 5.14
CA ILE A 116 -2.01 6.38 6.47
C ILE A 116 -3.08 7.47 6.29
N ALA A 117 -4.34 7.06 6.43
CA ALA A 117 -5.50 7.92 6.32
C ALA A 117 -5.93 8.40 7.71
N GLU A 118 -5.99 9.71 7.89
CA GLU A 118 -6.57 10.37 9.06
C GLU A 118 -7.86 11.06 8.62
N TYR A 119 -8.99 10.74 9.26
CA TYR A 119 -10.31 11.26 8.90
C TYR A 119 -11.23 11.35 10.11
N THR A 120 -12.34 12.07 9.96
CA THR A 120 -13.43 12.07 10.94
C THR A 120 -14.58 11.22 10.40
N ASP A 121 -15.01 10.21 11.16
CA ASP A 121 -16.12 9.33 10.77
C ASP A 121 -17.49 10.02 10.87
N ASN A 122 -18.55 9.33 10.46
CA ASN A 122 -19.91 9.87 10.45
C ASN A 122 -20.46 10.19 11.86
N ASP A 123 -19.90 9.57 12.89
CA ASP A 123 -20.25 9.80 14.29
C ASP A 123 -19.43 10.95 14.91
N GLY A 124 -18.51 11.54 14.14
CA GLY A 124 -17.66 12.65 14.57
C GLY A 124 -16.38 12.22 15.28
N ASN A 125 -16.01 10.92 15.26
CA ASN A 125 -14.79 10.45 15.90
C ASN A 125 -13.60 10.54 14.92
N GLU A 126 -12.44 10.91 15.46
CA GLU A 126 -11.18 10.86 14.72
C GLU A 126 -10.72 9.42 14.53
N GLN A 127 -10.39 9.08 13.29
CA GLN A 127 -9.93 7.76 12.88
C GLN A 127 -8.57 7.87 12.20
N VAL A 128 -7.71 6.90 12.51
CA VAL A 128 -6.45 6.66 11.79
C VAL A 128 -6.47 5.23 11.30
N ARG A 129 -6.25 5.04 10.00
CA ARG A 129 -6.20 3.71 9.37
C ARG A 129 -5.01 3.58 8.43
N GLN A 130 -4.41 2.41 8.41
CA GLN A 130 -3.21 2.11 7.63
C GLN A 130 -3.45 0.98 6.63
N LEU A 131 -3.12 1.25 5.37
CA LEU A 131 -3.21 0.29 4.27
C LEU A 131 -1.82 0.09 3.64
N LEU A 132 -1.34 -1.15 3.64
CA LEU A 132 -0.20 -1.54 2.81
C LEU A 132 -0.71 -1.80 1.38
N PHE A 133 -0.29 -0.97 0.44
CA PHE A 133 -0.64 -1.08 -0.97
C PHE A 133 0.57 -1.58 -1.76
N ASP A 134 0.45 -2.81 -2.29
CA ASP A 134 1.56 -3.61 -2.84
C ASP A 134 2.69 -3.89 -1.83
N ALA A 135 3.52 -4.89 -2.13
CA ALA A 135 4.59 -5.38 -1.27
C ALA A 135 5.96 -5.46 -1.96
N GLY A 136 6.05 -4.98 -3.20
CA GLY A 136 7.30 -4.95 -3.94
C GLY A 136 7.77 -6.34 -4.44
N PRO A 137 8.96 -6.36 -5.09
CA PRO A 137 9.46 -7.50 -5.83
C PRO A 137 10.23 -8.50 -4.98
N GLU A 138 10.62 -8.18 -3.73
CA GLU A 138 11.55 -8.97 -2.92
C GLU A 138 11.23 -8.88 -1.41
N PRO A 139 10.99 -10.01 -0.72
CA PRO A 139 10.75 -10.06 0.73
C PRO A 139 11.84 -9.36 1.56
N GLU A 140 13.10 -9.60 1.25
CA GLU A 140 14.23 -9.06 1.99
C GLU A 140 14.31 -7.54 1.85
N VAL A 141 14.06 -7.01 0.66
CA VAL A 141 14.00 -5.56 0.40
C VAL A 141 12.89 -4.92 1.23
N TRP A 142 11.69 -5.51 1.20
CA TRP A 142 10.55 -5.01 1.97
C TRP A 142 10.86 -4.97 3.47
N GLN A 143 11.36 -6.07 4.05
CA GLN A 143 11.70 -6.15 5.48
C GLN A 143 12.78 -5.15 5.89
N VAL A 144 13.81 -5.01 5.06
CA VAL A 144 14.91 -4.08 5.33
C VAL A 144 14.41 -2.64 5.33
N ASN A 145 13.60 -2.26 4.34
CA ASN A 145 13.08 -0.91 4.22
C ASN A 145 12.05 -0.61 5.31
N ALA A 146 11.11 -1.51 5.60
CA ALA A 146 10.12 -1.32 6.67
C ALA A 146 10.79 -1.07 8.03
N ARG A 147 11.85 -1.83 8.34
CA ARG A 147 12.65 -1.62 9.56
C ARG A 147 13.41 -0.29 9.55
N ARG A 148 14.06 0.07 8.43
CA ARG A 148 14.81 1.33 8.32
C ARG A 148 13.91 2.56 8.40
N LEU A 149 12.69 2.45 7.91
CA LEU A 149 11.65 3.47 7.98
C LEU A 149 10.96 3.55 9.37
N GLY A 150 11.19 2.56 10.24
CA GLY A 150 10.58 2.50 11.57
C GLY A 150 9.07 2.29 11.52
N ILE A 151 8.61 1.44 10.60
CA ILE A 151 7.18 1.14 10.43
C ILE A 151 6.72 0.20 11.53
N GLU A 152 5.74 0.64 12.33
CA GLU A 152 5.06 -0.25 13.29
C GLU A 152 4.08 -1.17 12.59
N LEU A 153 4.55 -2.38 12.28
CA LEU A 153 3.80 -3.38 11.53
C LEU A 153 2.45 -3.72 12.15
N ALA A 154 2.34 -3.68 13.48
CA ALA A 154 1.09 -3.95 14.18
C ALA A 154 0.00 -2.89 13.95
N ASP A 155 0.36 -1.72 13.44
CA ASP A 155 -0.57 -0.65 13.09
C ASP A 155 -1.14 -0.77 11.66
N ILE A 156 -0.59 -1.63 10.81
CA ILE A 156 -1.11 -1.90 9.46
C ILE A 156 -2.43 -2.65 9.59
N ASP A 157 -3.53 -2.04 9.15
CA ASP A 157 -4.88 -2.56 9.32
C ASP A 157 -5.28 -3.55 8.20
N ALA A 158 -4.84 -3.28 6.98
CA ALA A 158 -5.09 -4.16 5.83
C ALA A 158 -3.97 -4.10 4.79
N VAL A 159 -3.98 -5.06 3.88
CA VAL A 159 -3.15 -5.13 2.68
C VAL A 159 -4.07 -5.14 1.46
N ALA A 160 -3.73 -4.39 0.41
CA ALA A 160 -4.38 -4.47 -0.88
C ALA A 160 -3.35 -4.46 -2.00
N LEU A 161 -3.71 -5.06 -3.14
CA LEU A 161 -2.86 -5.08 -4.33
C LEU A 161 -3.40 -4.21 -5.45
N SER A 162 -2.49 -3.54 -6.15
CA SER A 162 -2.76 -2.92 -7.45
C SER A 162 -3.00 -4.00 -8.50
N HIS A 163 -2.17 -5.03 -8.59
CA HIS A 163 -2.32 -6.18 -9.48
C HIS A 163 -1.33 -7.31 -9.15
N PHE A 164 -1.54 -8.48 -9.76
CA PHE A 164 -0.77 -9.70 -9.49
C PHE A 164 0.48 -9.86 -10.37
N HIS A 165 1.27 -8.81 -10.54
CA HIS A 165 2.63 -9.00 -11.03
C HIS A 165 3.59 -9.21 -9.87
N ILE A 166 4.68 -9.92 -10.14
CA ILE A 166 5.62 -10.37 -9.10
C ILE A 166 6.30 -9.21 -8.39
N ASP A 167 6.53 -8.12 -9.12
CA ASP A 167 7.11 -6.87 -8.66
C ASP A 167 6.24 -6.08 -7.67
N HIS A 168 5.02 -6.55 -7.42
CA HIS A 168 4.09 -5.98 -6.44
C HIS A 168 3.71 -6.97 -5.35
N THR A 169 3.95 -8.27 -5.54
CA THR A 169 3.33 -9.33 -4.73
C THR A 169 4.32 -10.26 -4.07
N TRP A 170 5.53 -10.42 -4.59
CA TRP A 170 6.48 -11.38 -4.01
C TRP A 170 6.85 -11.01 -2.58
N GLY A 171 6.96 -9.70 -2.28
CA GLY A 171 7.25 -9.22 -0.92
C GLY A 171 6.18 -9.56 0.13
N LEU A 172 4.95 -9.93 -0.27
CA LEU A 172 3.90 -10.36 0.67
C LEU A 172 4.32 -11.55 1.53
N ARG A 173 5.22 -12.41 1.03
CA ARG A 173 5.79 -13.55 1.78
C ARG A 173 6.63 -13.13 2.99
N SER A 174 6.99 -11.86 3.10
CA SER A 174 7.51 -11.28 4.35
C SER A 174 6.48 -10.39 5.03
N ALA A 175 5.81 -9.51 4.27
CA ALA A 175 4.94 -8.50 4.84
C ALA A 175 3.81 -9.11 5.66
N VAL A 176 3.06 -10.06 5.08
CA VAL A 176 1.91 -10.67 5.73
C VAL A 176 2.30 -11.43 7.01
N PRO A 177 3.24 -12.39 7.00
CA PRO A 177 3.61 -13.09 8.23
C PRO A 177 4.20 -12.17 9.30
N ASP A 178 5.02 -11.17 8.93
CA ASP A 178 5.60 -10.25 9.90
C ASP A 178 4.55 -9.34 10.54
N ILE A 179 3.58 -8.83 9.76
CA ILE A 179 2.46 -8.04 10.25
C ILE A 179 1.57 -8.89 11.15
N CYS A 180 1.18 -10.10 10.72
CA CYS A 180 0.37 -11.02 11.52
C CYS A 180 1.04 -11.34 12.85
N LYS A 181 2.35 -11.63 12.85
CA LYS A 181 3.13 -11.89 14.06
C LYS A 181 3.21 -10.66 14.97
N ALA A 182 3.42 -9.46 14.42
CA ALA A 182 3.42 -8.22 15.19
C ALA A 182 2.05 -8.01 15.87
N ARG A 183 0.94 -8.13 15.13
CA ARG A 183 -0.43 -8.00 15.65
C ARG A 183 -0.74 -9.05 16.73
N GLN A 184 -0.24 -10.28 16.60
CA GLN A 184 -0.40 -11.33 17.61
C GLN A 184 0.41 -11.03 18.88
N SER A 185 1.62 -10.49 18.75
CA SER A 185 2.47 -10.14 19.90
C SER A 185 1.84 -9.03 20.74
N HIS A 186 1.15 -8.08 20.10
CA HIS A 186 0.33 -7.07 20.77
C HIS A 186 -0.93 -7.63 21.47
N LYS A 187 -1.34 -8.88 21.19
CA LYS A 187 -2.46 -9.54 21.90
C LYS A 187 -2.05 -10.18 23.22
N GLN A 188 -0.75 -10.39 23.47
CA GLN A 188 -0.32 -11.01 24.73
C GLN A 188 -0.31 -9.95 25.85
N PRO A 189 -1.10 -10.13 26.92
CA PRO A 189 -0.92 -9.31 28.12
C PRO A 189 0.49 -9.56 28.67
N CYS A 190 1.19 -8.51 29.08
CA CYS A 190 2.47 -8.67 29.75
C CYS A 190 2.30 -9.62 30.94
N ASN A 191 3.13 -10.66 31.03
CA ASN A 191 3.20 -11.45 32.25
C ASN A 191 3.60 -10.52 33.38
N THR A 192 2.81 -10.50 34.46
CA THR A 192 3.19 -9.84 35.70
C THR A 192 4.42 -10.55 36.23
N ASP A 193 5.55 -9.86 36.26
CA ASP A 193 6.70 -10.30 37.03
C ASP A 193 6.38 -10.13 38.53
N THR A 194 6.92 -11.01 39.35
CA THR A 194 6.66 -11.09 40.80
C THR A 194 7.20 -9.89 41.61
N HIS A 195 7.57 -8.79 40.95
CA HIS A 195 8.18 -7.60 41.56
C HIS A 195 7.35 -6.32 41.42
N GLY A 196 6.13 -6.39 40.87
CA GLY A 196 5.13 -5.33 41.05
C GLY A 196 5.46 -3.97 40.41
N ILE A 197 6.28 -3.95 39.36
CA ILE A 197 6.56 -2.73 38.59
C ILE A 197 5.66 -2.75 37.34
N HIS A 198 4.56 -2.02 37.39
CA HIS A 198 3.67 -1.82 36.25
C HIS A 198 4.36 -0.94 35.19
N GLN A 199 4.98 -1.57 34.19
CA GLN A 199 5.26 -0.90 32.92
C GLN A 199 4.40 -1.51 31.82
N CYS A 200 3.08 -1.39 31.98
CA CYS A 200 2.14 -1.56 30.88
C CYS A 200 2.11 -0.26 30.07
N GLU A 201 3.04 -0.08 29.13
CA GLU A 201 2.80 0.87 28.05
C GLU A 201 1.66 0.31 27.19
N LEU A 202 0.53 1.02 27.24
CA LEU A 202 -0.62 1.00 26.31
C LEU A 202 -0.64 -0.20 25.36
N VAL A 203 -1.05 -1.37 25.87
CA VAL A 203 -1.44 -2.49 25.02
C VAL A 203 -2.68 -2.05 24.24
N LYS A 204 -2.50 -1.62 22.99
CA LYS A 204 -3.62 -1.37 22.07
C LYS A 204 -4.48 -2.64 22.05
N PRO A 205 -5.82 -2.55 22.16
CA PRO A 205 -6.68 -3.73 22.18
C PRO A 205 -6.34 -4.63 20.99
N GLY A 206 -6.30 -5.93 21.24
CA GLY A 206 -5.89 -6.93 20.26
C GLY A 206 -6.63 -6.76 18.94
N ARG A 207 -5.93 -6.25 17.91
CA ARG A 207 -6.54 -6.00 16.62
C ARG A 207 -7.01 -7.31 15.97
N GLU A 208 -8.04 -7.24 15.13
CA GLU A 208 -8.55 -8.40 14.39
C GLU A 208 -7.48 -9.03 13.48
N ALA A 209 -7.79 -10.15 12.83
CA ALA A 209 -6.89 -10.72 11.83
C ALA A 209 -6.54 -9.66 10.77
N LEU A 210 -5.32 -9.75 10.21
CA LEU A 210 -4.94 -8.84 9.12
C LEU A 210 -5.83 -9.16 7.91
N ILE A 211 -6.55 -8.15 7.40
CA ILE A 211 -7.29 -8.30 6.14
C ILE A 211 -6.30 -8.18 4.99
N VAL A 212 -6.31 -9.17 4.09
CA VAL A 212 -5.60 -9.13 2.81
C VAL A 212 -6.65 -9.12 1.71
N ASP A 213 -6.95 -7.91 1.23
CA ASP A 213 -7.94 -7.64 0.19
C ASP A 213 -7.36 -7.88 -1.20
N LEU A 214 -7.94 -8.84 -1.92
CA LEU A 214 -7.46 -9.27 -3.23
C LEU A 214 -8.61 -9.34 -4.24
N HIS A 215 -8.30 -9.18 -5.52
CA HIS A 215 -9.26 -9.45 -6.59
C HIS A 215 -9.38 -10.98 -6.81
N SER A 216 -10.55 -11.50 -7.17
CA SER A 216 -10.79 -12.96 -7.31
C SER A 216 -10.03 -13.58 -8.48
N SER A 217 -9.64 -12.77 -9.47
CA SER A 217 -8.74 -13.20 -10.54
C SER A 217 -7.49 -13.79 -9.91
N GLN A 218 -7.29 -15.09 -10.07
CA GLN A 218 -6.25 -15.82 -9.37
C GLN A 218 -4.86 -15.25 -9.64
N ILE A 219 -3.96 -15.56 -8.73
CA ILE A 219 -2.53 -15.42 -8.91
C ILE A 219 -2.09 -16.41 -9.99
N VAL A 220 -1.81 -15.88 -11.18
CA VAL A 220 -1.52 -16.71 -12.35
C VAL A 220 -0.02 -16.85 -12.54
N THR A 221 0.47 -18.10 -12.55
CA THR A 221 1.84 -18.41 -12.96
C THR A 221 2.08 -17.92 -14.38
N ARG A 222 3.17 -17.20 -14.59
CA ARG A 222 3.56 -16.67 -15.91
C ARG A 222 4.73 -17.45 -16.48
N GLY A 223 4.94 -17.34 -17.78
CA GLY A 223 6.08 -17.99 -18.44
C GLY A 223 6.37 -17.44 -19.82
N PHE A 224 7.52 -17.83 -20.35
CA PHE A 224 7.97 -17.46 -21.69
C PHE A 224 7.98 -18.68 -22.60
N LYS A 225 7.43 -18.52 -23.80
CA LYS A 225 7.57 -19.52 -24.85
C LYS A 225 8.90 -19.33 -25.56
N LEU A 226 9.76 -20.34 -25.49
CA LEU A 226 11.03 -20.39 -26.20
C LEU A 226 10.82 -20.62 -27.70
N PRO A 227 11.80 -20.27 -28.56
CA PRO A 227 11.72 -20.54 -29.99
C PRO A 227 11.49 -22.01 -30.35
N GLN A 228 11.96 -22.95 -29.52
CA GLN A 228 11.76 -24.39 -29.71
C GLN A 228 10.32 -24.86 -29.39
N GLY A 229 9.50 -24.01 -28.76
CA GLY A 229 8.11 -24.29 -28.43
C GLY A 229 7.83 -24.53 -26.95
N ASP A 230 8.87 -24.81 -26.15
CA ASP A 230 8.77 -25.03 -24.70
C ASP A 230 8.31 -23.76 -23.97
N ILE A 231 7.50 -23.92 -22.92
CA ILE A 231 7.11 -22.83 -22.01
C ILE A 231 7.95 -22.94 -20.74
N VAL A 232 8.75 -21.91 -20.46
CA VAL A 232 9.54 -21.80 -19.23
C VAL A 232 8.77 -20.94 -18.23
N PRO A 233 8.41 -21.46 -17.04
CA PRO A 233 7.76 -20.66 -16.03
C PRO A 233 8.69 -19.56 -15.53
N MET A 234 8.12 -18.38 -15.29
CA MET A 234 8.76 -17.30 -14.59
C MET A 234 8.73 -17.64 -13.10
N THR A 235 9.90 -17.60 -12.46
CA THR A 235 10.07 -17.87 -11.04
C THR A 235 10.72 -16.66 -10.36
N PRO A 236 10.37 -16.34 -9.11
CA PRO A 236 9.38 -17.04 -8.27
C PRO A 236 7.92 -16.86 -8.76
N ASP A 237 6.97 -17.60 -8.18
CA ASP A 237 5.53 -17.40 -8.44
C ASP A 237 4.91 -16.53 -7.34
N ASN A 238 3.76 -15.88 -7.59
CA ASN A 238 3.13 -15.06 -6.56
C ASN A 238 2.56 -15.94 -5.41
N PRO A 239 2.31 -15.39 -4.20
CA PRO A 239 1.85 -16.18 -3.07
C PRO A 239 0.42 -16.65 -3.26
N THR A 240 0.12 -17.92 -2.98
CA THR A 240 -1.26 -18.42 -3.08
C THR A 240 -2.13 -17.83 -1.97
N PHE A 241 -3.46 -17.81 -2.14
CA PHE A 241 -4.36 -17.35 -1.08
C PHE A 241 -4.22 -18.23 0.17
N GLU A 242 -4.10 -19.53 -0.02
CA GLU A 242 -3.90 -20.51 1.06
C GLU A 242 -2.57 -20.26 1.80
N GLU A 243 -1.51 -19.88 1.08
CA GLU A 243 -0.25 -19.50 1.70
C GLU A 243 -0.40 -18.25 2.59
N LEU A 244 -1.12 -17.23 2.12
CA LEU A 244 -1.37 -16.01 2.89
C LEU A 244 -2.24 -16.28 4.12
N GLU A 245 -3.29 -17.09 3.98
CA GLU A 245 -4.13 -17.54 5.11
C GLU A 245 -3.32 -18.36 6.13
N SER A 246 -2.37 -19.19 5.67
CA SER A 246 -1.51 -19.98 6.55
C SER A 246 -0.63 -19.12 7.47
N TYR A 247 -0.38 -17.87 7.10
CA TYR A 247 0.31 -16.87 7.93
C TYR A 247 -0.60 -16.21 8.99
N GLY A 248 -1.89 -16.55 9.03
CA GLY A 248 -2.88 -16.03 9.97
C GLY A 248 -3.59 -14.76 9.47
N ALA A 249 -3.51 -14.46 8.18
CA ALA A 249 -4.31 -13.41 7.54
C ALA A 249 -5.74 -13.91 7.24
N ASN A 250 -6.66 -12.97 7.11
CA ASN A 250 -7.98 -13.19 6.54
C ASN A 250 -7.97 -12.67 5.10
N VAL A 251 -8.01 -13.58 4.12
CA VAL A 251 -8.04 -13.20 2.71
C VAL A 251 -9.49 -12.91 2.30
N GLU A 252 -9.73 -11.70 1.81
CA GLU A 252 -11.05 -11.29 1.32
C GLU A 252 -10.96 -11.01 -0.19
N LEU A 253 -11.93 -11.53 -0.95
CA LEU A 253 -11.95 -11.42 -2.40
C LEU A 253 -13.03 -10.45 -2.87
N HIS A 254 -12.60 -9.38 -3.56
CA HIS A 254 -13.50 -8.35 -4.08
C HIS A 254 -13.16 -7.94 -5.52
N ASP A 255 -14.12 -8.15 -6.42
CA ASP A 255 -13.98 -7.78 -7.84
C ASP A 255 -14.54 -6.39 -8.15
N ALA A 256 -15.54 -5.97 -7.36
CA ALA A 256 -16.20 -4.68 -7.49
C ALA A 256 -15.60 -3.64 -6.54
N GLY A 257 -15.92 -2.38 -6.80
CA GLY A 257 -15.52 -1.29 -5.93
C GLY A 257 -16.16 -1.42 -4.54
N HIS A 258 -15.36 -1.25 -3.51
CA HIS A 258 -15.74 -1.43 -2.11
C HIS A 258 -14.86 -0.55 -1.21
N THR A 259 -15.22 -0.46 0.07
CA THR A 259 -14.42 0.25 1.08
C THR A 259 -13.65 -0.69 1.97
N LEU A 260 -12.48 -0.25 2.40
CA LEU A 260 -11.60 -0.95 3.32
C LEU A 260 -11.24 -0.05 4.51
N CYS A 261 -10.88 -0.67 5.64
CA CYS A 261 -10.54 0.00 6.89
C CYS A 261 -11.61 1.04 7.33
N ASP A 262 -12.82 0.56 7.63
CA ASP A 262 -13.92 1.40 8.14
C ASP A 262 -14.25 2.62 7.26
N GLY A 263 -14.20 2.44 5.94
CA GLY A 263 -14.49 3.51 4.97
C GLY A 263 -13.30 4.41 4.64
N GLY A 264 -12.17 4.27 5.34
CA GLY A 264 -10.99 5.13 5.16
C GLY A 264 -10.36 5.05 3.77
N PHE A 265 -10.52 3.91 3.08
CA PHE A 265 -10.04 3.72 1.71
C PHE A 265 -11.16 3.18 0.82
N TYR A 266 -11.22 3.63 -0.44
CA TYR A 266 -12.07 3.03 -1.46
C TYR A 266 -11.18 2.30 -2.49
N ILE A 267 -11.39 1.00 -2.63
CA ILE A 267 -10.72 0.16 -3.61
C ILE A 267 -11.62 0.06 -4.84
N SER A 268 -11.08 0.32 -6.02
CA SER A 268 -11.88 0.44 -7.25
C SER A 268 -12.48 -0.87 -7.77
N GLY A 269 -11.94 -2.01 -7.33
CA GLY A 269 -12.10 -3.29 -8.02
C GLY A 269 -11.38 -3.32 -9.38
N GLY A 270 -11.70 -4.32 -10.20
CA GLY A 270 -11.04 -4.58 -11.47
C GLY A 270 -11.25 -3.49 -12.53
N ILE A 271 -10.16 -2.88 -12.99
CA ILE A 271 -10.16 -1.89 -14.08
C ILE A 271 -9.74 -2.56 -15.39
N PRO A 272 -10.60 -2.57 -16.43
CA PRO A 272 -10.27 -3.15 -17.72
C PRO A 272 -9.09 -2.44 -18.39
N ARG A 273 -8.07 -3.21 -18.77
CA ARG A 273 -6.92 -2.70 -19.53
C ARG A 273 -7.28 -2.57 -21.01
N ARG A 274 -7.77 -1.41 -21.42
CA ARG A 274 -8.03 -1.08 -22.83
C ARG A 274 -6.94 -0.12 -23.33
N THR A 275 -5.94 -0.66 -24.02
CA THR A 275 -4.81 0.11 -24.55
C THR A 275 -4.42 -0.38 -25.94
N THR A 276 -3.99 0.54 -26.81
CA THR A 276 -3.50 0.25 -28.16
C THR A 276 -1.99 0.03 -28.23
N TYR A 277 -1.22 0.32 -27.17
CA TYR A 277 0.24 0.33 -27.22
C TYR A 277 0.92 -0.70 -26.29
N GLU A 278 0.26 -1.14 -25.22
CA GLU A 278 0.75 -2.21 -24.33
C GLU A 278 -0.13 -3.46 -24.45
N THR A 279 -0.12 -4.06 -25.65
CA THR A 279 -0.92 -5.25 -25.98
C THR A 279 -0.35 -6.56 -25.42
N GLY A 280 0.61 -6.46 -24.51
CA GLY A 280 1.36 -7.58 -23.95
C GLY A 280 2.74 -7.75 -24.60
N LEU A 281 3.62 -8.49 -23.94
CA LEU A 281 4.94 -8.85 -24.44
C LEU A 281 4.81 -10.11 -25.31
N PRO A 282 5.19 -10.09 -26.61
CA PRO A 282 5.15 -11.28 -27.44
C PRO A 282 5.94 -12.44 -26.84
N GLY A 283 5.35 -13.63 -26.81
CA GLY A 283 5.96 -14.83 -26.23
C GLY A 283 5.75 -14.98 -24.71
N HIS A 284 5.05 -14.05 -24.06
CA HIS A 284 4.68 -14.16 -22.65
C HIS A 284 3.31 -14.84 -22.52
N PHE A 285 3.23 -15.84 -21.63
CA PHE A 285 2.06 -16.68 -21.40
C PHE A 285 1.71 -16.68 -19.92
N SER A 286 0.46 -17.01 -19.62
CA SER A 286 -0.05 -17.22 -18.26
C SER A 286 -0.81 -18.53 -18.24
N LYS A 287 -0.67 -19.28 -17.15
CA LYS A 287 -1.36 -20.55 -16.95
C LYS A 287 -2.88 -20.36 -16.94
N ASP A 288 -3.63 -21.20 -17.63
CA ASP A 288 -5.10 -21.16 -17.53
C ASP A 288 -5.65 -21.97 -16.34
N ASP A 289 -6.96 -21.92 -16.10
CA ASP A 289 -7.64 -22.68 -15.03
C ASP A 289 -7.50 -24.20 -15.18
N SER A 290 -7.19 -24.68 -16.40
CA SER A 290 -6.92 -26.10 -16.68
C SER A 290 -5.47 -26.49 -16.43
N GLY A 291 -4.65 -25.50 -16.07
CA GLY A 291 -3.25 -25.64 -15.74
C GLY A 291 -2.30 -25.70 -16.93
N ASN A 292 -2.76 -25.29 -18.12
CA ASN A 292 -1.96 -25.26 -19.36
C ASN A 292 -1.28 -23.91 -19.58
#